data_AF-A0A6A4NFG5-F1
#
_entry.id   AF-A0A6A4NFG5-F1
#
_cell.length_a   1.000
_cell.length_b   1.000
_cell.length_c   1.000
_cell.angle_alpha   90.00
_cell.angle_beta   90.00
_cell.angle_gamma   90.00
#
_symmetry.space_group_name_H-M   'P 1'
#
loop_
_entity.id
_entity.type
_entity.pdbx_description
1 polymer ?
#
loop_
_entity_poly.entity_id
_entity_poly.type
_entity_poly.pdbx_seq_one_letter_code
_entity_poly.pdbx_strand_id
1 'polypeptide(L)' 'MTLGATTSTILTWGGGDLVAVGDKVALLSIPLGTADFSVHHIHAFKNHVIELILLKGVLFPHSSRLIPDKENLYYRFP' A
#
# COMPACT_ATOMS: atom_id res chain seq x y z
N MET A 1 15.08 11.04 15.82
CA MET A 1 15.90 10.50 16.91
C MET A 1 15.37 11.14 18.19
N THR A 2 14.69 10.39 19.05
CA THR A 2 14.14 10.94 20.30
C THR A 2 15.27 11.07 21.31
N LEU A 3 15.32 12.19 22.03
CA LEU A 3 16.36 12.44 23.04
C LEU A 3 16.30 11.32 24.10
N GLY A 4 17.38 10.57 24.27
CA GLY A 4 17.48 9.46 25.24
C GLY A 4 17.22 8.04 24.70
N ALA A 5 16.86 7.87 23.43
CA ALA A 5 16.79 6.54 22.81
C ALA A 5 18.18 6.02 22.40
N THR A 6 18.49 4.78 22.77
CA THR A 6 19.76 4.12 22.44
C THR A 6 19.74 3.40 21.09
N THR A 7 18.56 3.11 20.54
CA THR A 7 18.38 2.41 19.25
C THR A 7 17.14 2.92 18.50
N SER A 8 17.12 2.81 17.17
CA SER A 8 15.95 3.13 16.33
C SER A 8 14.87 2.03 16.41
N THR A 9 13.64 2.32 15.94
CA THR A 9 12.55 1.34 15.83
C THR A 9 12.93 0.14 14.96
N ILE A 10 13.71 0.38 13.91
CA ILE A 10 14.28 -0.64 13.03
C ILE A 10 15.58 -0.11 12.43
N LEU A 11 16.53 -1.00 12.15
CA LEU A 11 17.86 -0.65 11.63
C LEU A 11 17.84 -0.24 10.15
N THR A 12 16.69 -0.39 9.48
CA THR A 12 16.49 -0.08 8.05
C THR A 12 16.74 1.37 7.67
N TRP A 13 16.52 2.35 8.57
CA TRP A 13 16.56 3.79 8.24
C TRP A 13 17.49 4.61 9.14
N GLY A 14 18.37 3.95 9.91
CA GLY A 14 19.11 4.59 11.01
C GLY A 14 20.61 4.80 10.79
N GLY A 15 21.15 4.54 9.58
CA GLY A 15 22.61 4.49 9.39
C GLY A 15 23.28 3.43 10.26
N GLY A 16 22.51 2.43 10.70
CA GLY A 16 22.99 1.33 11.52
C GLY A 16 23.90 0.43 10.70
N ASP A 17 24.95 -0.04 11.34
CA ASP A 17 25.94 -0.93 10.75
C ASP A 17 25.32 -2.28 10.38
N LEU A 18 25.98 -3.02 9.48
CA LEU A 18 25.54 -4.33 9.03
C LEU A 18 25.39 -5.27 10.25
N VAL A 19 24.21 -5.85 10.42
CA VAL A 19 24.00 -6.89 11.43
C VAL A 19 24.11 -8.25 10.76
N ALA A 20 25.07 -9.07 11.19
CA ALA A 20 25.27 -10.43 10.70
C ALA A 20 25.00 -11.48 11.78
N VAL A 21 24.40 -12.61 11.38
CA VAL A 21 24.24 -13.80 12.22
C VAL A 21 24.61 -15.02 11.39
N GLY A 22 25.58 -15.81 11.86
CA GLY A 22 26.05 -17.00 11.14
C GLY A 22 26.51 -16.70 9.71
N ASP A 23 27.38 -15.69 9.56
CA ASP A 23 27.95 -15.23 8.28
C ASP A 23 26.92 -14.76 7.23
N LYS A 24 25.68 -14.47 7.63
CA LYS A 24 24.62 -13.92 6.77
C LYS A 24 24.18 -12.53 7.23
N VAL A 25 23.84 -11.66 6.29
CA VAL A 25 23.26 -10.35 6.57
C VAL A 25 21.85 -10.52 7.13
N ALA A 26 21.66 -10.21 8.41
CA ALA A 26 20.37 -10.24 9.07
C ALA A 26 19.59 -8.94 8.81
N LEU A 27 20.25 -7.79 8.92
CA LEU A 27 19.67 -6.46 8.66
C LEU A 27 20.73 -5.51 8.08
N LEU A 28 20.32 -4.69 7.12
CA LEU A 28 21.11 -3.62 6.54
C LEU A 28 20.22 -2.39 6.33
N SER A 29 20.82 -1.20 6.37
CA SER A 29 20.14 0.04 6.00
C SER A 29 19.67 -0.01 4.54
N ILE A 30 18.42 0.38 4.26
CA ILE A 30 17.85 0.44 2.91
C ILE A 30 17.91 1.89 2.42
N PRO A 31 18.76 2.24 1.44
CA PRO A 31 18.76 3.56 0.86
C PRO A 31 17.49 3.76 0.03
N LEU A 32 16.85 4.92 0.19
CA LEU A 32 15.70 5.31 -0.63
C LEU A 32 16.17 6.22 -1.77
N GLY A 33 15.86 5.85 -3.00
CA GLY A 33 16.16 6.61 -4.20
C GLY A 33 14.93 6.95 -5.03
N THR A 34 15.17 7.52 -6.21
CA THR A 34 14.10 7.88 -7.17
C THR A 34 13.30 6.66 -7.63
N ALA A 35 13.96 5.50 -7.75
CA ALA A 35 13.29 4.25 -8.12
C ALA A 35 12.23 3.85 -7.08
N ASP A 36 12.55 3.97 -5.80
CA ASP A 36 11.61 3.71 -4.71
C ASP A 36 10.42 4.67 -4.78
N PHE A 37 10.66 5.96 -5.01
CA PHE A 37 9.59 6.94 -5.18
C PHE A 37 8.61 6.54 -6.29
N SER A 38 9.12 6.16 -7.47
CA SER A 38 8.29 5.73 -8.61
C SER A 38 7.51 4.46 -8.30
N VAL A 39 8.15 3.44 -7.70
CA VAL A 39 7.47 2.17 -7.35
C VAL A 39 6.39 2.39 -6.28
N HIS A 40 6.64 3.26 -5.29
CA HIS A 40 5.62 3.62 -4.30
C HIS A 40 4.42 4.31 -4.95
N HIS A 41 4.64 5.20 -5.91
CA HIS A 41 3.54 5.84 -6.67
C HIS A 41 2.73 4.83 -7.48
N ILE A 42 3.39 3.88 -8.16
CA ILE A 42 2.71 2.83 -8.91
C ILE A 42 1.89 1.94 -7.96
N HIS A 43 2.44 1.60 -6.79
CA HIS A 43 1.71 0.84 -5.78
C HIS A 43 0.48 1.61 -5.28
N ALA A 44 0.65 2.88 -4.94
CA ALA A 44 -0.45 3.74 -4.50
C ALA A 44 -1.53 3.84 -5.59
N PHE A 45 -1.15 4.10 -6.84
CA PHE A 45 -2.07 4.17 -7.98
C PHE A 45 -2.89 2.89 -8.11
N LYS A 46 -2.24 1.72 -8.05
CA LYS A 46 -2.93 0.43 -8.11
C LYS A 46 -3.95 0.28 -6.98
N ASN A 47 -3.57 0.61 -5.74
CA ASN A 47 -4.49 0.49 -4.60
C ASN A 47 -5.69 1.45 -4.75
N HIS A 48 -5.47 2.69 -5.18
CA HIS A 48 -6.55 3.65 -5.44
C HIS A 48 -7.49 3.17 -6.56
N VAL A 49 -6.96 2.53 -7.62
CA VAL A 49 -7.80 1.96 -8.69
C VAL A 49 -8.65 0.79 -8.16
N ILE A 50 -8.07 -0.09 -7.34
CA ILE A 50 -8.82 -1.19 -6.72
C ILE A 50 -9.93 -0.65 -5.81
N GLU A 51 -9.61 0.33 -4.96
CA GLU A 51 -10.60 0.99 -4.10
C GLU A 51 -11.68 1.68 -4.92
N LEU A 52 -11.35 2.36 -6.02
CA LEU A 52 -12.34 3.00 -6.89
C LEU A 52 -13.29 1.99 -7.53
N ILE A 53 -12.79 0.83 -7.98
CA ILE A 53 -13.61 -0.23 -8.57
C ILE A 53 -14.57 -0.81 -7.52
N LEU A 54 -14.06 -1.13 -6.34
CA LEU A 54 -14.87 -1.68 -5.25
C LEU A 54 -15.90 -0.67 -4.75
N LEU A 55 -15.47 0.56 -4.47
CA LEU A 55 -16.32 1.63 -3.95
C LEU A 55 -17.42 1.99 -4.94
N LYS A 56 -17.10 2.06 -6.24
CA LYS A 56 -18.12 2.28 -7.27
C LYS A 56 -19.13 1.14 -7.33
N GLY A 57 -18.68 -0.11 -7.16
CA GLY A 57 -19.57 -1.27 -7.05
C GLY A 57 -20.53 -1.18 -5.85
N VAL A 58 -20.03 -0.70 -4.69
CA VAL A 58 -20.80 -0.56 -3.44
C VAL A 58 -21.71 0.68 -3.43
N LEU A 59 -21.32 1.77 -4.09
CA LEU A 59 -22.11 3.02 -4.13
C LEU A 59 -23.25 2.98 -5.15
N PHE A 60 -23.10 2.23 -6.25
CA PHE A 60 -24.11 2.15 -7.31
C PHE A 60 -24.71 0.74 -7.52
N PRO A 61 -25.14 0.02 -6.46
CA PRO A 61 -25.81 -1.27 -6.60
C PRO A 61 -27.31 -1.13 -6.88
N HIS A 62 -27.98 -0.09 -6.37
CA HIS A 62 -29.44 0.06 -6.41
C HIS A 62 -29.91 0.88 -7.62
N SER A 63 -29.21 1.97 -7.91
CA SER A 63 -29.50 2.82 -9.07
C SER A 63 -28.23 3.45 -9.64
N SER A 64 -28.29 3.81 -10.92
CA SER A 64 -27.24 4.53 -11.64
C SER A 64 -27.88 5.41 -12.70
N ARG A 65 -27.11 6.35 -13.27
CA ARG A 65 -27.62 7.19 -14.37
C ARG A 65 -28.03 6.37 -15.61
N LEU A 66 -27.38 5.24 -15.85
CA LEU A 66 -27.65 4.38 -17.03
C LEU A 66 -28.86 3.47 -16.81
N ILE A 67 -28.95 2.84 -15.63
CA ILE A 67 -30.02 1.92 -15.24
C ILE A 67 -30.57 2.39 -13.88
N PRO A 68 -31.76 2.99 -13.84
CA PRO A 68 -32.32 3.58 -12.63
C PRO A 68 -32.90 2.56 -11.64
N ASP A 69 -33.27 1.35 -12.11
CA ASP A 69 -33.96 0.29 -11.38
C ASP A 69 -33.09 -0.97 -11.19
N LYS A 70 -31.79 -0.76 -10.98
CA LYS A 70 -30.77 -1.82 -10.90
C LYS A 70 -31.01 -2.78 -9.72
N GLU A 71 -31.73 -2.34 -8.70
CA GLU A 71 -32.19 -3.14 -7.56
C GLU A 71 -32.99 -4.39 -7.94
N ASN A 72 -33.73 -4.34 -9.05
CA ASN A 72 -34.57 -5.45 -9.51
C ASN A 72 -33.79 -6.55 -10.23
N LEU A 73 -32.52 -6.29 -10.59
CA LEU A 73 -31.69 -7.19 -11.40
C LEU A 73 -30.86 -8.18 -10.56
N TYR A 74 -31.05 -8.19 -9.23
CA TYR A 74 -30.22 -8.93 -8.27
C TYR A 74 -28.74 -8.51 -8.28
N TYR A 75 -27.93 -9.04 -7.35
CA TYR A 75 -26.52 -8.64 -7.22
C TYR A 75 -25.63 -9.11 -8.38
N ARG A 76 -26.00 -10.20 -9.06
CA ARG A 76 -25.25 -10.76 -10.20
C ARG A 76 -26.16 -10.93 -11.40
N PHE A 77 -25.96 -10.09 -12.41
CA PHE A 77 -26.62 -10.14 -13.71
C PHE A 77 -25.56 -9.89 -14.82
N PRO A 78 -25.75 -10.43 -16.04
CA PRO A 78 -24.80 -10.26 -17.15
C PRO A 78 -24.72 -8.82 -17.67
#